data_AF-A0A966T0K6-F1
#
_entry.id   AF-A0A966T0K6-F1
#
_cell.length_a   1.000
_cell.length_b   1.000
_cell.length_c   1.000
_cell.angle_alpha   90.00
_cell.angle_beta   90.00
_cell.angle_gamma   90.00
#
_symmetry.space_group_name_H-M   'P 1'
#
loop_
_entity.id
_entity.type
_entity.pdbx_description
1 polymer ?
#
loop_
_entity_poly.entity_id
_entity_poly.type
_entity_poly.pdbx_seq_one_letter_code
_entity_poly.pdbx_strand_id
1 'polypeptide(L)'
;DNATARPASKPVTLTVTVSNLTPGVAYNLYRYASMAAVPDARFNASAAQAVKKTAFTITSGTTYTTSVTIASSDVAVFRAVPASAS
;
A
#
# COMPACT_ATOMS: atom_id res chain seq x y z
N ASP A 1 9.18 7.64 31.53
CA ASP A 1 9.79 8.42 30.44
C ASP A 1 9.40 9.89 30.63
N ASN A 2 10.23 10.86 30.25
CA ASN A 2 9.95 12.30 30.46
C ASN A 2 10.47 13.15 29.28
N ALA A 3 10.55 12.59 28.07
CA ALA A 3 11.05 13.32 26.91
C ALA A 3 9.95 14.25 26.36
N THR A 4 10.23 15.56 26.32
CA THR A 4 9.28 16.59 25.84
C THR A 4 9.38 16.87 24.34
N ALA A 5 10.37 16.28 23.65
CA ALA A 5 10.58 16.43 22.22
C ALA A 5 10.17 15.17 21.45
N ARG A 6 9.51 15.35 20.31
CA ARG A 6 9.23 14.25 19.38
C ARG A 6 10.54 13.60 18.93
N PRO A 7 10.68 12.26 18.98
CA PRO A 7 11.87 11.59 18.47
C PRO A 7 12.13 11.90 17.00
N ALA A 8 13.41 11.96 16.62
CA ALA A 8 13.80 12.10 15.23
C ALA A 8 13.24 10.96 14.37
N SER A 9 12.86 11.30 13.14
CA SER A 9 12.39 10.33 12.15
C SER A 9 13.48 9.32 11.83
N LYS A 10 13.11 8.03 11.72
CA LYS A 10 14.02 6.95 11.33
C LYS A 10 13.36 6.02 10.33
N PRO A 11 14.12 5.36 9.45
CA PRO A 11 13.56 4.35 8.57
C PRO A 11 13.01 3.18 9.40
N VAL A 12 11.81 2.74 9.04
CA VAL A 12 11.16 1.55 9.59
C VAL A 12 10.70 0.65 8.44
N THR A 13 10.86 -0.65 8.60
CA THR A 13 10.38 -1.64 7.65
C THR A 13 9.09 -2.24 8.17
N LEU A 14 8.03 -2.14 7.38
CA LEU A 14 6.72 -2.70 7.66
C LEU A 14 6.48 -3.90 6.76
N THR A 15 5.85 -4.94 7.32
CA THR A 15 5.32 -6.07 6.55
C THR A 15 3.85 -5.79 6.25
N VAL A 16 3.51 -5.73 4.97
CA VAL A 16 2.14 -5.55 4.49
C VAL A 16 1.63 -6.88 3.94
N THR A 17 0.57 -7.40 4.55
CA THR A 17 -0.13 -8.60 4.09
C THR A 17 -1.49 -8.22 3.52
N VAL A 18 -1.73 -8.54 2.26
CA VAL A 18 -3.03 -8.42 1.60
C VAL A 18 -3.65 -9.80 1.56
N SER A 19 -4.84 -9.97 2.16
CA SER A 19 -5.57 -11.23 2.25
C SER A 19 -6.86 -11.19 1.42
N ASN A 20 -7.57 -12.33 1.35
CA ASN A 20 -8.81 -12.50 0.60
C ASN A 20 -8.66 -12.29 -0.91
N LEU A 21 -7.50 -12.67 -1.44
CA LEU A 21 -7.20 -12.60 -2.87
C LEU A 21 -7.69 -13.85 -3.60
N THR A 22 -8.07 -13.68 -4.86
CA THR A 22 -8.47 -14.79 -5.75
C THR A 22 -7.27 -15.27 -6.59
N PRO A 23 -6.96 -16.59 -6.58
CA PRO A 23 -5.96 -17.16 -7.47
C PRO A 23 -6.22 -16.85 -8.95
N GLY A 24 -5.15 -16.61 -9.71
CA GLY A 24 -5.20 -16.28 -11.13
C GLY A 24 -5.62 -14.84 -11.45
N VAL A 25 -6.04 -14.05 -10.47
CA VAL A 25 -6.38 -12.63 -10.68
C VAL A 25 -5.13 -11.77 -10.46
N ALA A 26 -4.90 -10.85 -11.40
CA ALA A 26 -3.89 -9.80 -11.27
C ALA A 26 -4.43 -8.63 -10.44
N TYR A 27 -3.62 -8.11 -9.53
CA TYR A 27 -3.94 -6.99 -8.64
C TYR A 27 -2.90 -5.89 -8.73
N ASN A 28 -3.33 -4.68 -8.39
CA ASN A 28 -2.48 -3.53 -8.14
C ASN A 28 -2.58 -3.15 -6.66
N LEU A 29 -1.44 -3.15 -5.94
CA LEU A 29 -1.30 -2.57 -4.62
C LEU A 29 -0.76 -1.14 -4.76
N TYR A 30 -1.58 -0.17 -4.38
CA TYR A 30 -1.24 1.25 -4.35
C TYR A 30 -0.84 1.67 -2.94
N ARG A 31 0.20 2.51 -2.85
CA ARG A 31 0.57 3.24 -1.64
C ARG A 31 0.40 4.74 -1.88
N TYR A 32 -0.26 5.42 -0.96
CA TYR A 32 -0.46 6.87 -0.96
C TYR A 32 0.19 7.49 0.28
N ALA A 33 0.61 8.76 0.18
CA ALA A 33 1.22 9.50 1.27
C ALA A 33 0.20 10.20 2.18
N SER A 34 -1.09 10.19 1.82
CA SER A 34 -2.18 10.75 2.62
C SER A 34 -3.52 10.13 2.20
N MET A 35 -4.54 10.25 3.06
CA MET A 35 -5.91 9.84 2.70
C MET A 35 -6.51 10.71 1.60
N ALA A 36 -6.17 12.01 1.55
CA ALA A 36 -6.69 12.93 0.54
C ALA A 36 -6.21 12.61 -0.89
N ALA A 37 -5.09 11.88 -1.03
CA ALA A 37 -4.59 11.41 -2.32
C ALA A 37 -5.23 10.09 -2.78
N VAL A 38 -6.09 9.47 -1.97
CA VAL A 38 -6.77 8.22 -2.32
C VAL A 38 -7.99 8.59 -3.18
N PRO A 39 -8.07 8.12 -4.44
CA PRO A 39 -9.25 8.34 -5.25
C PRO A 39 -10.48 7.65 -4.65
N ASP A 40 -11.67 8.22 -4.83
CA ASP A 40 -12.91 7.54 -4.43
C ASP A 40 -13.32 6.43 -5.43
N ALA A 41 -12.85 6.52 -6.67
CA ALA A 41 -13.16 5.58 -7.75
C ALA A 41 -12.04 5.54 -8.80
N ARG A 42 -12.16 4.60 -9.76
CA ARG A 42 -11.25 4.47 -10.92
C ARG A 42 -9.78 4.39 -10.52
N PHE A 43 -9.49 3.61 -9.48
CA PHE A 43 -8.14 3.47 -8.91
C PHE A 43 -7.08 3.15 -9.96
N ASN A 44 -7.39 2.26 -10.91
CA ASN A 44 -6.46 1.87 -11.97
C ASN A 44 -6.14 3.02 -12.94
N ALA A 45 -7.14 3.84 -13.29
CA ALA A 45 -6.95 5.03 -14.12
C ALA A 45 -6.28 6.18 -13.35
N SER A 46 -6.47 6.24 -12.04
CA SER A 46 -5.93 7.28 -11.15
C SER A 46 -4.58 6.91 -10.53
N ALA A 47 -3.85 5.95 -11.13
CA ALA A 47 -2.60 5.40 -10.60
C ALA A 47 -1.52 6.47 -10.30
N ALA A 48 -1.53 7.59 -11.02
CA ALA A 48 -0.59 8.69 -10.85
C ALA A 48 -0.72 9.42 -9.49
N GLN A 49 -1.85 9.26 -8.79
CA GLN A 49 -2.03 9.84 -7.44
C GLN A 49 -1.30 9.04 -6.35
N ALA A 50 -0.95 7.78 -6.63
CA ALA A 50 -0.21 6.94 -5.72
C ALA A 50 1.29 7.25 -5.80
N VAL A 51 1.98 7.25 -4.65
CA VAL A 51 3.45 7.36 -4.61
C VAL A 51 4.14 6.06 -5.04
N LYS A 52 3.42 4.94 -4.99
CA LYS A 52 3.89 3.65 -5.49
C LYS A 52 2.73 2.80 -5.96
N LYS A 53 2.94 2.11 -7.07
CA LYS A 53 2.12 1.00 -7.57
C LYS A 53 2.99 -0.26 -7.62
N THR A 54 2.47 -1.35 -7.08
CA THR A 54 3.07 -2.69 -7.21
C THR A 54 2.03 -3.61 -7.83
N ALA A 55 2.31 -4.10 -9.04
CA ALA A 55 1.49 -5.12 -9.68
C ALA A 55 1.92 -6.51 -9.20
N PHE A 56 0.96 -7.39 -8.95
CA PHE A 56 1.24 -8.77 -8.57
C PHE A 56 0.09 -9.69 -9.00
N THR A 57 0.41 -10.96 -9.21
CA THR A 57 -0.57 -12.03 -9.46
C THR A 57 -0.29 -13.13 -8.46
N ILE A 58 -1.34 -13.62 -7.81
CA ILE A 58 -1.24 -14.84 -6.99
C ILE A 58 -1.65 -16.04 -7.84
N THR A 59 -0.78 -17.04 -7.95
CA THR A 59 -1.09 -18.27 -8.69
C THR A 59 -1.76 -19.33 -7.81
N SER A 60 -1.52 -19.29 -6.51
CA SER A 60 -2.15 -20.15 -5.50
C SER A 60 -2.23 -19.41 -4.14
N GLY A 61 -3.04 -19.94 -3.21
CA GLY A 61 -3.29 -19.29 -1.91
C GLY A 61 -4.20 -18.06 -2.03
N THR A 62 -4.32 -17.28 -0.95
CA THR A 62 -5.22 -16.11 -0.88
C THR A 62 -4.55 -14.87 -0.30
N THR A 63 -3.21 -14.89 -0.19
CA THR A 63 -2.43 -13.85 0.47
C THR A 63 -1.21 -13.42 -0.34
N TYR A 64 -0.91 -12.12 -0.32
CA TYR A 64 0.31 -11.54 -0.84
C TYR A 64 0.99 -10.73 0.25
N THR A 65 2.28 -10.96 0.48
CA THR A 65 3.08 -10.26 1.49
C THR A 65 4.21 -9.50 0.84
N THR A 66 4.42 -8.26 1.27
CA THR A 66 5.54 -7.44 0.81
C THR A 66 6.08 -6.59 1.94
N SER A 67 7.37 -6.23 1.86
CA SER A 67 8.01 -5.34 2.81
C SER A 67 8.10 -3.93 2.24
N VAL A 68 7.81 -2.94 3.07
CA VAL A 68 7.87 -1.52 2.70
C VAL A 68 8.68 -0.77 3.74
N THR A 69 9.71 -0.05 3.30
CA THR A 69 10.43 0.88 4.16
C THR A 69 9.87 2.29 4.00
N ILE A 70 9.55 2.93 5.13
CA ILE A 70 9.09 4.32 5.22
C ILE A 70 9.81 5.02 6.37
N ALA A 71 9.72 6.35 6.46
CA ALA A 71 10.15 7.06 7.65
C ALA A 71 9.09 6.90 8.76
N SER A 72 9.51 6.83 10.02
CA SER A 72 8.59 6.66 11.17
C SER A 72 7.66 7.86 11.41
N SER A 73 7.83 8.95 10.66
CA SER A 73 6.96 10.12 10.66
C SER A 73 6.02 10.18 9.45
N ASP A 74 6.15 9.26 8.49
CA ASP A 74 5.32 9.20 7.29
C ASP A 74 3.92 8.66 7.59
N VAL A 75 2.98 9.04 6.73
CA VAL A 75 1.69 8.37 6.57
C VAL A 75 1.76 7.48 5.33
N ALA A 76 1.28 6.25 5.44
CA ALA A 76 1.17 5.32 4.32
C ALA A 76 -0.23 4.70 4.30
N VAL A 77 -0.97 4.96 3.22
CA VAL A 77 -2.29 4.36 2.99
C VAL A 77 -2.17 3.34 1.87
N PHE A 78 -2.72 2.14 2.08
CA PHE A 78 -2.66 1.04 1.11
C PHE A 78 -4.04 0.74 0.54
N ARG A 79 -4.11 0.53 -0.77
CA ARG A 79 -5.32 0.07 -1.46
C ARG A 79 -4.95 -0.99 -2.49
N ALA A 80 -5.52 -2.18 -2.36
CA ALA A 80 -5.41 -3.24 -3.36
C ALA A 80 -6.70 -3.32 -4.18
N VAL A 81 -6.59 -3.39 -5.51
CA VAL A 81 -7.73 -3.60 -6.41
C VAL A 81 -7.33 -4.57 -7.54
N PRO A 82 -8.28 -5.34 -8.11
CA PRO A 82 -8.02 -6.08 -9.34
C PRO A 82 -7.53 -5.15 -10.44
N ALA A 83 -6.56 -5.60 -11.24
CA ALA A 83 -6.01 -4.80 -12.34
C ALA A 83 -7.04 -4.54 -13.46
N SER A 84 -8.09 -5.34 -13.52
CA SER A 84 -9.22 -5.21 -14.45
C SER A 84 -10.37 -4.33 -13.92
N ALA A 85 -10.32 -3.87 -12.66
CA ALA A 85 -11.36 -3.01 -12.12
C ALA A 85 -11.38 -1.65 -12.86
N SER A 86 -12.58 -1.16 -13.20
CA SER A 86 -12.80 0.13 -13.88
C SER A 86 -13.38 1.18 -12.94
#